data_AF-X0TEE1-F1
#
_entry.id   AF-X0TEE1-F1
#
_cell.length_a   1.000
_cell.length_b   1.000
_cell.length_c   1.000
_cell.angle_alpha   90.00
_cell.angle_beta   90.00
_cell.angle_gamma   90.00
#
_symmetry.space_group_name_H-M   'P 1'
#
loop_
_entity.id
_entity.type
_entity.pdbx_description
1 polymer ?
#
loop_
_entity_poly.entity_id
_entity_poly.type
_entity_poly.pdbx_seq_one_letter_code
_entity_poly.pdbx_strand_id
1 'polypeptide(L)'
;LPLILSTALFTLVRGSPAWPELSSLASSGFRDATRLASTDAELSHDICLTNREAVLHWLDRMVEELGRYRELLQEGREEELFKTFVRAELERDTYVAAGPPVREPVAAEELPTSGEQLAALLVGQRLVRRVKDIGKLLEEKQERGRRRGVEGRDQP
;
A
#
# COMPACT_ATOMS: atom_id res chain seq x y z
N LEU A 1 -9.13 -8.09 -8.23
CA LEU A 1 -8.64 -7.65 -9.56
C LEU A 1 -7.88 -8.76 -10.33
N PRO A 2 -6.77 -9.37 -9.84
CA PRO A 2 -5.97 -10.30 -10.64
C PRO A 2 -6.75 -11.50 -11.19
N LEU A 3 -7.66 -12.07 -10.39
CA LEU A 3 -8.57 -13.13 -10.81
C LEU A 3 -9.42 -12.72 -12.02
N ILE A 4 -10.06 -11.54 -11.98
CA ILE A 4 -10.89 -11.03 -13.08
C ILE A 4 -10.05 -10.83 -14.34
N LEU A 5 -8.84 -10.28 -14.23
CA LEU A 5 -7.96 -10.08 -15.39
C LEU A 5 -7.51 -11.39 -16.02
N SER A 6 -7.15 -12.37 -15.20
CA SER A 6 -6.82 -13.72 -15.65
C SER A 6 -8.00 -14.36 -16.40
N THR A 7 -9.21 -14.27 -15.84
CA THR A 7 -10.43 -14.81 -16.47
C THR A 7 -10.76 -14.07 -17.75
N ALA A 8 -10.72 -12.74 -17.76
CA ALA A 8 -11.03 -11.92 -18.92
C ALA A 8 -10.05 -12.13 -20.08
N LEU A 9 -8.75 -12.25 -19.78
CA LEU A 9 -7.73 -12.56 -20.79
C LEU A 9 -7.99 -13.93 -21.44
N PHE A 10 -8.27 -14.94 -20.62
CA PHE A 10 -8.57 -16.28 -21.12
C PHE A 10 -9.83 -16.29 -21.99
N THR A 11 -10.94 -15.72 -21.52
CA THR A 11 -12.20 -15.72 -22.27
C THR A 11 -12.12 -14.91 -23.56
N LEU A 12 -11.40 -13.77 -23.55
CA LEU A 12 -11.13 -12.96 -24.75
C LEU A 12 -10.41 -13.78 -25.83
N VAL A 13 -9.29 -14.42 -25.48
CA VAL A 13 -8.50 -15.21 -26.44
C VAL A 13 -9.26 -16.46 -26.87
N ARG A 14 -9.93 -17.14 -25.94
CA ARG A 14 -10.71 -18.36 -26.21
C ARG A 14 -11.90 -18.12 -27.12
N GLY A 15 -12.52 -16.94 -27.04
CA GLY A 15 -13.65 -16.53 -27.87
C GLY A 15 -13.27 -16.12 -29.30
N SER A 16 -11.97 -15.98 -29.59
CA SER A 16 -11.49 -15.63 -30.93
C SER A 16 -11.66 -16.79 -31.92
N PRO A 17 -12.08 -16.53 -33.17
CA PRO A 17 -12.05 -17.53 -34.24
C PRO A 17 -10.64 -18.11 -34.48
N ALA A 18 -9.59 -17.33 -34.18
CA ALA A 18 -8.20 -17.74 -34.29
C ALA A 18 -7.70 -18.55 -33.08
N TRP A 19 -8.59 -19.11 -32.25
CA TRP A 19 -8.22 -19.92 -31.10
C TRP A 19 -7.26 -21.08 -31.44
N PRO A 20 -7.44 -21.86 -32.53
CA PRO A 20 -6.49 -22.93 -32.86
C PRO A 20 -5.05 -22.44 -32.98
N GLU A 21 -4.85 -21.29 -33.62
CA GLU A 21 -3.54 -20.67 -33.81
C GLU A 21 -3.05 -20.03 -32.50
N LEU A 22 -3.88 -19.21 -31.86
CA LEU A 22 -3.53 -18.49 -30.63
C LEU A 22 -3.24 -19.43 -29.45
N SER A 23 -3.96 -20.55 -29.34
CA SER A 23 -3.74 -21.56 -28.29
C SER A 23 -2.45 -22.35 -28.47
N SER A 24 -1.96 -22.47 -29.70
CA SER A 24 -0.65 -23.08 -29.98
C SER A 24 0.52 -22.12 -29.74
N LEU A 25 0.29 -20.82 -29.97
CA LEU A 25 1.26 -19.74 -29.68
C LEU A 25 1.23 -19.29 -28.21
N ALA A 26 0.22 -19.72 -27.45
CA ALA A 26 0.10 -19.51 -26.02
C ALA A 26 1.22 -20.24 -25.27
N SER A 27 2.36 -19.56 -25.18
CA SER A 27 3.57 -19.95 -24.47
C SER A 27 3.29 -20.20 -22.97
N SER A 28 4.34 -20.56 -22.22
CA SER A 28 4.29 -20.61 -20.74
C SER A 28 3.73 -19.32 -20.12
N GLY A 29 4.06 -18.16 -20.70
CA GLY A 29 3.59 -16.86 -20.20
C GLY A 29 2.07 -16.69 -20.25
N PHE A 30 1.40 -17.19 -21.30
CA PHE A 30 -0.08 -17.15 -21.35
C PHE A 30 -0.67 -18.06 -20.27
N ARG A 31 -0.16 -19.29 -20.14
CA ARG A 31 -0.59 -20.22 -19.08
C ARG A 31 -0.44 -19.61 -17.69
N ASP A 32 0.69 -18.96 -17.42
CA ASP A 32 0.94 -18.33 -16.12
C ASP A 32 0.03 -17.13 -15.87
N ALA A 33 -0.18 -16.28 -16.88
CA ALA A 33 -1.06 -15.11 -16.81
C ALA A 33 -2.53 -15.49 -16.62
N THR A 34 -2.97 -16.62 -17.21
CA THR A 34 -4.36 -17.09 -17.11
C THR A 34 -4.59 -18.12 -16.02
N ARG A 35 -3.58 -18.48 -15.22
CA ARG A 35 -3.66 -19.57 -14.24
C ARG A 35 -4.78 -19.40 -13.21
N LEU A 36 -5.13 -18.17 -12.85
CA LEU A 36 -6.18 -17.90 -11.86
C LEU A 36 -7.59 -18.14 -12.41
N ALA A 37 -7.76 -18.23 -13.74
CA ALA A 37 -9.07 -18.50 -14.35
C ALA A 37 -9.60 -19.92 -14.04
N SER A 38 -8.74 -20.82 -13.56
CA SER A 38 -9.10 -22.16 -13.09
C SER A 38 -9.49 -22.19 -11.61
N THR A 39 -9.64 -21.03 -10.96
CA THR A 39 -10.17 -20.94 -9.58
C THR A 39 -11.63 -21.40 -9.57
N ASP A 40 -12.06 -22.06 -8.49
CA ASP A 40 -13.44 -22.47 -8.31
C ASP A 40 -14.43 -21.31 -8.54
N ALA A 41 -15.54 -21.59 -9.23
CA ALA A 41 -16.47 -20.57 -9.70
C ALA A 41 -17.28 -19.95 -8.55
N GLU A 42 -17.68 -20.75 -7.56
CA GLU A 42 -18.43 -20.29 -6.38
C GLU A 42 -17.55 -19.39 -5.52
N LEU A 43 -16.31 -19.83 -5.24
CA LEU A 43 -15.32 -19.01 -4.55
C LEU A 43 -15.04 -17.69 -5.29
N SER A 44 -14.85 -17.75 -6.61
CA SER A 44 -14.56 -16.58 -7.43
C SER A 44 -15.70 -15.57 -7.39
N HIS A 45 -16.94 -16.05 -7.46
CA HIS A 45 -18.16 -15.26 -7.35
C HIS A 45 -18.24 -14.57 -5.98
N ASP A 46 -18.06 -15.31 -4.90
CA ASP A 46 -18.20 -14.80 -3.54
C ASP A 46 -17.13 -13.75 -3.19
N ILE A 47 -15.88 -13.97 -3.62
CA ILE A 47 -14.80 -12.98 -3.48
C ILE A 47 -15.20 -11.66 -4.13
N CYS A 48 -15.76 -11.72 -5.34
CA CYS A 48 -16.12 -10.54 -6.11
C CYS A 48 -17.32 -9.80 -5.50
N LEU A 49 -18.35 -10.53 -5.03
CA LEU A 49 -19.51 -9.90 -4.41
C LEU A 49 -19.20 -9.29 -3.04
N THR A 50 -18.40 -9.99 -2.23
CA THR A 50 -18.02 -9.51 -0.90
C THR A 50 -17.21 -8.21 -0.96
N ASN A 51 -16.39 -8.03 -2.00
CA ASN A 51 -15.51 -6.87 -2.16
C ASN A 51 -15.89 -5.99 -3.36
N ARG A 52 -17.17 -5.98 -3.74
CA ARG A 52 -17.65 -5.41 -5.02
C ARG A 52 -17.14 -3.99 -5.29
N GLU A 53 -17.24 -3.08 -4.32
CA GLU A 53 -16.84 -1.68 -4.51
C GLU A 53 -15.34 -1.53 -4.76
N ALA A 54 -14.52 -2.22 -3.96
CA ALA A 54 -13.07 -2.22 -4.15
C ALA A 54 -12.68 -2.88 -5.49
N VAL A 55 -13.37 -3.96 -5.87
CA VAL A 55 -13.15 -4.64 -7.14
C VAL A 55 -13.47 -3.72 -8.32
N LEU A 56 -14.60 -3.01 -8.29
CA LEU A 56 -14.98 -2.04 -9.32
C LEU A 56 -13.97 -0.91 -9.43
N HIS A 57 -13.61 -0.29 -8.31
CA HIS A 57 -12.60 0.76 -8.28
C HIS A 57 -11.29 0.34 -8.96
N TRP A 58 -10.76 -0.83 -8.59
CA TRP A 58 -9.52 -1.33 -9.17
C TRP A 58 -9.66 -1.80 -10.62
N LEU A 59 -10.85 -2.25 -11.02
CA LEU A 59 -11.13 -2.60 -12.41
C LEU A 59 -11.15 -1.35 -13.30
N ASP A 60 -11.78 -0.27 -12.87
CA ASP A 60 -11.80 1.00 -13.59
C ASP A 60 -10.38 1.55 -13.77
N ARG A 61 -9.60 1.55 -12.68
CA ARG A 61 -8.18 1.93 -12.72
C ARG A 61 -7.36 1.08 -13.70
N MET A 62 -7.66 -0.20 -13.81
CA MET A 62 -6.99 -1.07 -14.77
C MET A 62 -7.39 -0.76 -16.21
N VAL A 63 -8.67 -0.46 -16.47
CA VAL A 63 -9.15 -0.05 -17.79
C VAL A 63 -8.47 1.25 -18.23
N GLU A 64 -8.36 2.24 -17.34
CA GLU A 64 -7.62 3.48 -17.59
C GLU A 64 -6.15 3.21 -17.93
N GLU A 65 -5.50 2.31 -17.18
CA GLU A 65 -4.10 1.95 -17.43
C GLU A 65 -3.92 1.26 -18.79
N LEU A 66 -4.79 0.33 -19.16
CA LEU A 66 -4.79 -0.26 -20.51
C LEU A 66 -5.06 0.78 -21.60
N GLY A 67 -5.92 1.76 -21.33
CA GLY A 67 -6.16 2.91 -22.19
C GLY A 67 -4.89 3.71 -22.47
N ARG A 68 -4.08 3.97 -21.43
CA ARG A 68 -2.78 4.64 -21.57
C ARG A 68 -1.83 3.88 -22.50
N TYR A 69 -1.71 2.56 -22.36
CA TYR A 69 -0.88 1.75 -23.28
C TYR A 69 -1.40 1.81 -24.72
N ARG A 70 -2.73 1.77 -24.91
CA ARG A 70 -3.35 1.88 -26.23
C ARG A 70 -3.04 3.23 -26.88
N GLU A 71 -3.12 4.32 -26.13
CA GLU A 71 -2.81 5.67 -26.60
C GLU A 71 -1.34 5.82 -26.99
N LEU A 72 -0.41 5.35 -26.13
CA LEU A 72 1.03 5.37 -26.43
C LEU A 72 1.36 4.64 -27.75
N LEU A 73 0.72 3.50 -27.97
CA LEU A 73 0.87 2.73 -29.22
C LEU A 73 0.23 3.44 -30.41
N GLN A 74 -0.98 3.98 -30.25
CA GLN A 74 -1.72 4.64 -31.32
C GLN A 74 -1.03 5.92 -31.79
N GLU A 75 -0.40 6.66 -30.87
CA GLU A 75 0.32 7.91 -31.16
C GLU A 75 1.79 7.70 -31.55
N GLY A 76 2.29 6.45 -31.54
CA GLY A 76 3.68 6.14 -31.88
C GLY A 76 4.71 6.68 -30.88
N ARG A 77 4.35 6.79 -29.60
CA ARG A 77 5.23 7.31 -28.54
C ARG A 77 6.21 6.24 -28.04
N GLU A 78 7.08 5.77 -28.93
CA GLU A 78 7.99 4.64 -28.68
C GLU A 78 8.89 4.84 -27.46
N GLU A 79 9.46 6.03 -27.28
CA GLU A 79 10.34 6.32 -26.13
C GLU A 79 9.60 6.28 -24.80
N GLU A 80 8.38 6.83 -24.73
CA GLU A 80 7.55 6.82 -23.51
C GLU A 80 7.10 5.40 -23.16
N LEU A 81 6.75 4.60 -24.19
CA LEU A 81 6.41 3.19 -24.02
C LEU A 81 7.60 2.38 -23.51
N PHE A 82 8.79 2.58 -24.08
CA PHE A 82 10.01 1.92 -23.63
C PHE A 82 10.33 2.26 -22.16
N LYS A 83 10.29 3.55 -21.80
CA LYS A 83 10.47 4.01 -20.40
C LYS A 83 9.47 3.35 -19.45
N THR A 84 8.22 3.18 -19.89
CA THR A 84 7.18 2.50 -19.11
C THR A 84 7.58 1.05 -18.80
N PHE A 85 8.08 0.30 -19.80
CA PHE A 85 8.52 -1.08 -19.60
C PHE A 85 9.74 -1.19 -18.69
N VAL A 86 10.78 -0.36 -18.91
CA VAL A 86 11.99 -0.35 -18.08
C VAL A 86 11.66 -0.06 -16.62
N ARG A 87 10.74 0.89 -16.38
CA ARG A 87 10.29 1.21 -15.03
C ARG A 87 9.59 0.01 -14.37
N ALA A 88 8.67 -0.65 -15.09
CA ALA A 88 7.95 -1.80 -14.57
C ALA A 88 8.88 -2.99 -14.26
N GLU A 89 9.88 -3.23 -15.12
CA GLU A 89 10.93 -4.24 -14.89
C GLU A 89 11.70 -3.98 -13.59
N LEU A 90 12.26 -2.77 -13.44
CA LEU A 90 13.03 -2.39 -12.25
C LEU A 90 12.21 -2.49 -10.95
N GLU A 91 10.98 -1.98 -10.97
CA GLU A 91 10.09 -2.02 -9.80
C GLU A 91 9.71 -3.47 -9.46
N ARG A 92 9.44 -4.32 -10.46
CA ARG A 92 9.08 -5.73 -10.27
C ARG A 92 10.25 -6.52 -9.68
N ASP A 93 11.44 -6.36 -10.21
CA ASP A 93 12.65 -7.08 -9.77
C ASP A 93 13.00 -6.69 -8.34
N THR A 94 12.90 -5.40 -8.02
CA THR A 94 13.08 -4.91 -6.65
C THR A 94 12.08 -5.58 -5.70
N TYR A 95 10.80 -5.64 -6.08
CA TYR A 95 9.78 -6.30 -5.27
C TYR A 95 10.01 -7.82 -5.10
N VAL A 96 10.49 -8.53 -6.14
CA VAL A 96 10.84 -9.96 -6.02
C VAL A 96 11.98 -10.16 -5.03
N ALA A 97 13.01 -9.32 -5.10
CA ALA A 97 14.20 -9.45 -4.28
C ALA A 97 13.96 -9.03 -2.82
N ALA A 98 13.24 -7.92 -2.61
CA ALA A 98 13.06 -7.32 -1.29
C ALA A 98 11.76 -7.76 -0.58
N GLY A 99 10.78 -8.32 -1.31
CA GLY A 99 9.44 -8.60 -0.79
C GLY A 99 8.57 -7.34 -0.67
N PRO A 100 7.35 -7.46 -0.11
CA PRO A 100 6.49 -6.31 0.12
C PRO A 100 7.15 -5.34 1.12
N PRO A 101 6.91 -4.02 0.98
CA PRO A 101 7.41 -3.06 1.94
C PRO A 101 6.90 -3.40 3.34
N VAL A 102 7.80 -3.41 4.32
CA VAL A 102 7.43 -3.58 5.73
C VAL A 102 6.55 -2.38 6.10
N ARG A 103 5.31 -2.64 6.52
CA ARG A 103 4.49 -1.58 7.12
C ARG A 103 5.22 -1.11 8.38
N GLU A 104 5.63 0.15 8.40
CA GLU A 104 6.11 0.73 9.65
C GLU A 104 5.00 0.56 10.69
N PRO A 105 5.30 -0.05 11.86
CA PRO A 105 4.33 -0.06 12.93
C PRO A 105 4.00 1.39 13.23
N VAL A 106 2.72 1.75 13.14
CA VAL A 106 2.23 3.04 13.62
C VAL A 106 2.77 3.13 15.05
N ALA A 107 3.65 4.12 15.30
CA ALA A 107 4.24 4.31 16.63
C ALA A 107 3.09 4.23 17.62
N ALA A 108 3.11 3.21 18.48
CA ALA A 108 2.03 2.98 19.42
C ALA A 108 1.90 4.26 20.23
N GLU A 109 0.85 5.03 19.95
CA GLU A 109 0.51 6.19 20.75
C GLU A 109 0.29 5.63 22.15
N GLU A 110 1.19 5.96 23.09
CA GLU A 110 1.24 5.35 24.42
C GLU A 110 -0.14 5.45 25.04
N LEU A 111 -0.86 4.33 25.08
CA LEU A 111 -2.19 4.30 25.66
C LEU A 111 -2.05 4.75 27.11
N PRO A 112 -2.87 5.72 27.57
CA PRO A 112 -2.81 6.15 28.96
C PRO A 112 -3.01 4.93 29.84
N THR A 113 -2.16 4.79 30.87
CA THR A 113 -2.25 3.66 31.78
C THR A 113 -3.62 3.61 32.44
N SER A 114 -4.05 2.45 32.92
CA SER A 114 -5.35 2.30 33.59
C SER A 114 -5.54 3.28 34.75
N GLY A 115 -4.45 3.64 35.45
CA GLY A 115 -4.45 4.66 36.50
C GLY A 115 -4.71 6.08 35.97
N GLU A 116 -4.14 6.43 34.82
CA GLU A 116 -4.36 7.72 34.17
C GLU A 116 -5.78 7.85 33.61
N GLN A 117 -6.33 6.76 33.09
CA GLN A 117 -7.72 6.70 32.63
C GLN A 117 -8.70 6.88 33.80
N LEU A 118 -8.43 6.23 34.94
CA LEU A 118 -9.25 6.38 36.15
C LEU A 118 -9.14 7.79 36.73
N ALA A 119 -7.94 8.37 36.79
CA ALA A 119 -7.74 9.75 37.22
C ALA A 119 -8.48 10.74 36.33
N ALA A 120 -8.50 10.51 35.01
CA ALA A 120 -9.22 11.34 34.05
C ALA A 120 -10.75 11.27 34.21
N LEU A 121 -11.30 10.13 34.64
CA LEU A 121 -12.73 9.98 34.94
C LEU A 121 -13.13 10.74 36.21
N LEU A 122 -12.28 10.75 37.24
CA LEU A 122 -12.57 11.39 38.52
C LEU A 122 -12.34 12.90 38.50
N VAL A 123 -11.28 13.35 37.82
CA VAL A 123 -10.77 14.73 37.91
C VAL A 123 -11.03 15.51 36.61
N GLY A 124 -11.40 14.82 35.53
CA GLY A 124 -11.64 15.38 34.21
C GLY A 124 -10.36 15.46 33.38
N GLN A 125 -10.47 15.07 32.11
CA GLN A 125 -9.34 15.00 31.17
C GLN A 125 -8.56 16.32 31.00
N ARG A 126 -9.22 17.48 31.12
CA ARG A 126 -8.58 18.79 30.95
C ARG A 126 -7.63 19.15 32.09
N LEU A 127 -7.94 18.73 33.32
CA LEU A 127 -7.11 19.05 34.48
C LEU A 127 -5.89 18.14 34.53
N VAL A 128 -6.07 16.84 34.24
CA VAL A 128 -4.96 15.87 34.14
C VAL A 128 -3.93 16.31 33.09
N ARG A 129 -4.38 16.79 31.91
CA ARG A 129 -3.47 17.28 30.86
C ARG A 129 -2.66 18.50 31.32
N ARG A 130 -3.30 19.48 31.98
CA ARG A 130 -2.61 20.65 32.54
C ARG A 130 -1.56 20.28 33.58
N VAL A 131 -1.84 19.32 34.46
CA VAL A 131 -0.88 18.88 35.49
C VAL A 131 0.34 18.22 34.83
N LYS A 132 0.13 17.36 33.83
CA LYS A 132 1.23 16.78 33.04
C LYS A 132 2.05 17.86 32.33
N ASP A 133 1.40 18.83 31.70
CA ASP A 133 2.07 19.93 30.99
C ASP A 133 2.92 20.79 31.95
N ILE A 134 2.40 21.11 33.13
CA ILE A 134 3.14 21.85 34.18
C ILE A 134 4.33 21.03 34.68
N GLY A 135 4.15 19.72 34.89
CA GLY A 135 5.24 18.81 35.28
C GLY A 135 6.38 18.81 34.27
N LYS A 136 6.05 18.66 32.98
CA LYS A 136 7.02 18.68 31.88
C LYS A 136 7.79 20.01 31.80
N LEU A 137 7.09 21.14 31.99
CA LEU A 137 7.70 22.47 32.01
C LEU A 137 8.63 22.69 33.22
N LEU A 138 8.34 22.07 34.36
CA LEU A 138 9.18 22.13 35.56
C LEU A 138 10.43 21.25 35.41
N GLU A 139 10.30 20.06 34.83
CA GLU A 139 11.43 19.18 34.49
C GLU A 139 12.37 19.85 33.47
N GLU A 140 11.83 20.42 32.40
CA GLU A 140 12.61 21.16 31.39
C GLU A 140 13.32 22.39 32.00
N LYS A 141 12.68 23.09 32.96
CA LYS A 141 13.32 24.20 33.68
C LYS A 141 14.43 23.73 34.63
N GLN A 142 14.27 22.58 35.29
CA GLN A 142 15.32 21.99 36.11
C GLN A 142 16.52 21.55 35.28
N GLU A 143 16.30 20.95 34.11
CA GLU A 143 17.39 20.59 33.19
C GLU A 143 18.11 21.81 32.62
N ARG A 144 17.38 22.87 32.25
CA ARG A 144 17.98 24.14 31.82
C ARG A 144 18.75 24.85 32.93
N GLY A 145 18.28 24.77 34.18
CA GLY A 145 18.99 25.28 35.35
C GLY A 145 20.27 24.49 35.65
N ARG A 146 20.22 23.16 35.48
CA ARG A 146 21.38 22.27 35.67
C ARG A 146 22.46 22.46 34.60
N ARG A 147 22.09 22.83 33.35
CA ARG A 147 23.07 23.21 32.31
C ARG A 147 23.71 24.57 32.57
N ARG A 148 22.96 25.57 33.03
CA ARG A 148 23.51 26.90 33.39
C ARG A 148 24.38 26.91 34.64
N GLY A 149 24.16 25.98 35.58
CA GLY A 149 24.99 25.83 36.78
C GLY A 149 26.38 25.23 36.53
N VAL A 150 26.59 24.60 35.37
CA VAL A 150 27.88 24.00 34.98
C VAL A 150 28.77 25.02 34.24
N GLU A 151 28.20 25.99 33.52
CA GLU A 151 28.96 27.04 32.80
C GLU A 151 29.50 28.18 33.69
N GLY A 152 29.17 28.21 35.00
CA GLY A 152 29.59 29.26 35.93
C GLY A 152 30.79 28.93 36.83
N ARG A 153 31.44 27.78 36.66
CA ARG A 153 32.59 27.33 37.49
C ARG A 153 33.93 27.24 36.77
N ASP A 154 34.01 27.69 35.52
CA ASP A 154 35.27 27.81 34.80
C ASP A 154 35.38 29.20 34.17
N GLN A 155 35.87 30.16 34.95
CA GLN A 155 36.69 31.26 34.44
C GLN A 155 37.60 31.76 35.58
N PRO A 156 38.86 32.09 35.25
CA PRO A 156 40.02 32.01 36.15
C PRO A 156 40.08 33.07 37.26
#